data_AF-A0A6G9WBR3-F1
#
_entry.id   AF-A0A6G9WBR3-F1
#
_cell.length_a   1.000
_cell.length_b   1.000
_cell.length_c   1.000
_cell.angle_alpha   90.00
_cell.angle_beta   90.00
_cell.angle_gamma   90.00
#
_symmetry.space_group_name_H-M   'P 1'
#
loop_
_entity.id
_entity.type
_entity.pdbx_description
1 polymer ?
#
loop_
_entity_poly.entity_id
_entity_poly.type
_entity_poly.pdbx_seq_one_letter_code
_entity_poly.pdbx_strand_id
1 'polypeptide(L)'
;MVNSRRPSPPGSGRCFRPLAGALATGYTRTMTTCHIHLLNARHNLTPVLSEIRQASRDAVARASIHADLPDFDLVLRAQSDRSADGAVQGHCPSPGVVEVAVNPARFAPDAFGRALVRQLAHLLRWSGPGYGRSLGEALVSEGLAGHFVLQVLGGQPDATDAVRPAQGAMRQAMNEWARQDYDHGRWFGGKGDLRRGTGNSLGHRLVAEHLAHHPNDNAALLALAPADPFRQALRRLAASEGQAEGPAPDAPPSEA
;
A
#
# COMPACT_ATOMS: atom_id res chain seq x y z
N MET A 1 47.13 44.53 21.16
CA MET A 1 47.07 45.10 22.52
C MET A 1 45.75 45.83 22.68
N VAL A 2 44.93 45.37 23.64
CA VAL A 2 43.93 46.08 24.47
C VAL A 2 42.96 47.04 23.74
N ASN A 3 41.71 46.66 23.48
CA ASN A 3 40.51 46.58 24.33
C ASN A 3 39.66 47.87 24.37
N SER A 4 38.40 47.70 23.95
CA SER A 4 37.18 48.26 24.53
C SER A 4 36.88 49.75 24.48
N ARG A 5 35.78 50.09 23.78
CA ARG A 5 34.65 50.86 24.34
C ARG A 5 33.41 50.69 23.44
N ARG A 6 32.30 50.20 24.03
CA ARG A 6 30.95 50.21 23.44
C ARG A 6 30.38 51.64 23.47
N PRO A 7 29.39 51.91 22.60
CA PRO A 7 28.24 52.71 23.02
C PRO A 7 26.90 51.98 22.75
N SER A 8 25.90 52.23 23.60
CA SER A 8 24.48 51.91 23.40
C SER A 8 23.67 53.21 23.10
N PRO A 9 22.35 53.18 22.87
CA PRO A 9 21.65 53.18 21.58
C PRO A 9 20.88 54.50 21.29
N PRO A 10 20.22 54.62 20.12
CA PRO A 10 18.79 54.97 20.09
C PRO A 10 18.05 54.06 19.07
N GLY A 11 16.77 53.68 19.19
CA GLY A 11 15.58 54.47 19.47
C GLY A 11 14.73 54.55 18.18
N SER A 12 13.40 54.35 18.30
CA SER A 12 12.37 54.27 17.25
C SER A 12 12.36 52.93 16.47
N GLY A 13 11.26 52.21 16.31
CA GLY A 13 9.85 52.55 16.38
C GLY A 13 9.19 51.89 15.18
N ARG A 14 8.50 50.76 15.40
CA ARG A 14 7.48 50.21 14.49
C ARG A 14 6.69 49.16 15.25
N CYS A 15 5.47 49.55 15.65
CA CYS A 15 4.40 48.63 15.98
C CYS A 15 4.19 47.68 14.79
N PHE A 16 4.54 46.41 14.95
CA PHE A 16 4.01 45.35 14.11
C PHE A 16 2.78 44.78 14.82
N ARG A 17 1.61 45.12 14.30
CA ARG A 17 0.35 44.43 14.62
C ARG A 17 0.47 42.98 14.11
N PRO A 18 0.15 41.95 14.89
CA PRO A 18 -0.02 40.63 14.32
C PRO A 18 -1.29 40.63 13.45
N LEU A 19 -1.14 40.28 12.18
CA LEU A 19 -2.24 39.93 11.29
C LEU A 19 -2.87 38.64 11.83
N ALA A 20 -3.98 38.79 12.54
CA ALA A 20 -4.96 37.73 12.72
C ALA A 20 -5.56 37.41 11.35
N GLY A 21 -5.59 36.14 10.97
CA GLY A 21 -6.26 35.71 9.74
C GLY A 21 -5.76 34.42 9.14
N ALA A 22 -5.61 33.35 9.93
CA ALA A 22 -5.71 32.00 9.39
C ALA A 22 -7.08 31.47 9.79
N LEU A 23 -8.04 31.60 8.88
CA LEU A 23 -9.31 30.91 8.97
C LEU A 23 -9.00 29.41 9.01
N ALA A 24 -9.18 28.81 10.18
CA ALA A 24 -9.28 27.37 10.29
C ALA A 24 -10.53 26.95 9.51
N THR A 25 -10.35 26.51 8.27
CA THR A 25 -11.36 25.74 7.55
C THR A 25 -11.49 24.45 8.34
N GLY A 26 -12.43 24.43 9.29
CA GLY A 26 -12.79 23.23 10.04
C GLY A 26 -13.40 22.24 9.08
N TYR A 27 -12.56 21.42 8.44
CA TYR A 27 -13.01 20.19 7.82
C TYR A 27 -13.47 19.31 8.99
N THR A 28 -14.78 19.27 9.22
CA THR A 28 -15.35 18.27 10.12
C THR A 28 -15.03 16.95 9.45
N ARG A 29 -14.01 16.24 9.96
CA ARG A 29 -13.66 14.93 9.43
C ARG A 29 -14.87 14.05 9.67
N THR A 30 -15.64 13.78 8.61
CA THR A 30 -16.80 12.90 8.70
C THR A 30 -16.28 11.58 9.24
N MET A 31 -16.78 11.16 10.40
CA MET A 31 -16.38 9.89 10.96
C MET A 31 -16.85 8.78 10.01
N THR A 32 -15.91 8.00 9.51
CA THR A 32 -16.21 6.80 8.70
C THR A 32 -17.12 5.88 9.50
N THR A 33 -18.25 5.50 8.91
CA THR A 33 -19.15 4.48 9.43
C THR A 33 -18.77 3.13 8.84
N CYS A 34 -18.38 2.20 9.71
CA CYS A 34 -18.09 0.81 9.36
C CYS A 34 -19.16 -0.11 9.95
N HIS A 35 -19.96 -0.74 9.10
CA HIS A 35 -20.95 -1.72 9.51
C HIS A 35 -20.36 -3.13 9.45
N ILE A 36 -20.14 -3.74 10.62
CA ILE A 36 -19.55 -5.09 10.70
C ILE A 36 -20.64 -6.16 10.65
N HIS A 37 -20.61 -6.96 9.59
CA HIS A 37 -21.49 -8.11 9.37
C HIS A 37 -20.74 -9.40 9.63
N LEU A 38 -21.24 -10.24 10.54
CA LEU A 38 -20.62 -11.51 10.90
C LEU A 38 -21.45 -12.68 10.37
N LEU A 39 -20.92 -13.38 9.37
CA LEU A 39 -21.51 -14.60 8.83
C LEU A 39 -21.21 -15.78 9.76
N ASN A 40 -21.83 -15.78 10.95
CA ASN A 40 -21.53 -16.70 12.06
C ASN A 40 -22.69 -17.62 12.45
N ALA A 41 -23.62 -17.93 11.54
CA ALA A 41 -24.79 -18.78 11.85
C ALA A 41 -24.43 -20.19 12.35
N ARG A 42 -23.23 -20.69 12.03
CA ARG A 42 -22.70 -21.99 12.50
C ARG A 42 -21.70 -21.87 13.65
N HIS A 43 -21.59 -20.70 14.27
CA HIS A 43 -20.69 -20.42 15.40
C HIS A 43 -19.19 -20.59 15.13
N ASN A 44 -18.79 -20.71 13.86
CA ASN A 44 -17.39 -20.92 13.49
C ASN A 44 -16.47 -19.74 13.86
N LEU A 45 -16.98 -18.49 13.85
CA LEU A 45 -16.23 -17.31 14.29
C LEU A 45 -16.33 -17.05 15.80
N THR A 46 -17.23 -17.74 16.51
CA THR A 46 -17.47 -17.53 17.94
C THR A 46 -16.19 -17.58 18.80
N PRO A 47 -15.22 -18.50 18.54
CA PRO A 47 -14.00 -18.57 19.35
C PRO A 47 -13.10 -17.33 19.29
N VAL A 48 -13.27 -16.46 18.29
CA VAL A 48 -12.41 -15.28 18.04
C VAL A 48 -13.22 -13.99 17.89
N LEU A 49 -14.48 -14.00 18.31
CA LEU A 49 -15.46 -12.96 17.98
C LEU A 49 -15.13 -11.60 18.63
N SER A 50 -14.65 -11.62 19.86
CA SER A 50 -14.21 -10.41 20.57
C SER A 50 -13.01 -9.78 19.88
N GLU A 51 -12.02 -10.61 19.57
CA GLU A 51 -10.74 -10.20 19.04
C GLU A 51 -10.87 -9.71 17.61
N ILE A 52 -11.68 -10.37 16.76
CA ILE A 52 -11.90 -9.91 15.39
C ILE A 52 -12.64 -8.57 15.37
N ARG A 53 -13.61 -8.34 16.28
CA ARG A 53 -14.30 -7.04 16.39
C ARG A 53 -13.34 -5.94 16.85
N GLN A 54 -12.50 -6.24 17.84
CA GLN A 54 -11.53 -5.28 18.34
C GLN A 54 -10.49 -4.94 17.27
N ALA A 55 -9.86 -5.95 16.67
CA ALA A 55 -8.89 -5.75 15.60
C ALA A 55 -9.48 -5.04 14.38
N SER A 56 -10.77 -5.26 14.07
CA SER A 56 -11.47 -4.51 13.00
C SER A 56 -11.56 -3.03 13.32
N ARG A 57 -12.00 -2.67 14.54
CA ARG A 57 -12.10 -1.26 14.97
C ARG A 57 -10.73 -0.61 15.00
N ASP A 58 -9.72 -1.29 15.52
CA ASP A 58 -8.36 -0.77 15.62
C ASP A 58 -7.74 -0.54 14.23
N ALA A 59 -7.92 -1.48 13.30
CA ALA A 59 -7.44 -1.32 11.92
C ALA A 59 -8.10 -0.13 11.22
N VAL A 60 -9.43 0.02 11.34
CA VAL A 60 -10.17 1.16 10.78
C VAL A 60 -9.72 2.47 11.40
N ALA A 61 -9.66 2.55 12.74
CA ALA A 61 -9.24 3.77 13.44
C ALA A 61 -7.83 4.20 13.03
N ARG A 62 -6.89 3.26 12.89
CA ARG A 62 -5.52 3.55 12.44
C ARG A 62 -5.48 4.01 10.99
N ALA A 63 -6.16 3.30 10.08
CA ALA A 63 -6.22 3.70 8.68
C ALA A 63 -6.87 5.09 8.49
N SER A 64 -7.92 5.37 9.26
CA SER A 64 -8.59 6.67 9.32
C SER A 64 -7.70 7.79 9.84
N ILE A 65 -6.51 7.55 10.40
CA ILE A 65 -5.56 8.65 10.69
C ILE A 65 -4.96 9.17 9.38
N HIS A 66 -4.68 8.27 8.43
CA HIS A 66 -3.92 8.56 7.20
C HIS A 66 -4.77 8.85 5.97
N ALA A 67 -6.03 8.38 5.95
CA ALA A 67 -6.93 8.54 4.82
C ALA A 67 -8.37 8.79 5.29
N ASP A 68 -9.14 9.48 4.47
CA ASP A 68 -10.59 9.61 4.66
C ASP A 68 -11.27 8.41 4.02
N LEU A 69 -11.51 7.38 4.83
CA LEU A 69 -12.18 6.16 4.38
C LEU A 69 -13.67 6.46 4.09
N PRO A 70 -14.23 5.99 2.97
CA PRO A 70 -15.67 6.06 2.73
C PRO A 70 -16.41 5.14 3.72
N ASP A 71 -17.69 5.39 3.94
CA ASP A 71 -18.56 4.46 4.67
C ASP A 71 -18.61 3.12 3.95
N PHE A 72 -18.59 2.02 4.70
CA PHE A 72 -18.51 0.68 4.13
C PHE A 72 -19.04 -0.43 5.04
N ASP A 73 -19.36 -1.55 4.41
CA ASP A 73 -19.71 -2.82 5.05
C ASP A 73 -18.46 -3.71 5.15
N LEU A 74 -18.16 -4.19 6.37
CA LEU A 74 -17.15 -5.20 6.64
C LEU A 74 -17.83 -6.55 6.87
N VAL A 75 -17.76 -7.43 5.88
CA VAL A 75 -18.32 -8.78 5.94
C VAL A 75 -17.25 -9.77 6.38
N LEU A 76 -17.48 -10.43 7.50
CA LEU A 76 -16.55 -11.37 8.12
C LEU A 76 -17.12 -12.78 8.05
N ARG A 77 -16.38 -13.73 7.48
CA ARG A 77 -16.78 -15.15 7.40
C ARG A 77 -15.69 -16.09 7.87
N ALA A 78 -16.09 -17.22 8.43
CA ALA A 78 -15.14 -18.29 8.72
C ALA A 78 -14.69 -19.01 7.44
N GLN A 79 -13.46 -19.49 7.43
CA GLN A 79 -12.94 -20.44 6.46
C GLN A 79 -12.03 -21.48 7.13
N SER A 80 -11.70 -22.53 6.39
CA SER A 80 -10.84 -23.62 6.87
C SER A 80 -9.61 -23.82 5.98
N ASP A 81 -9.22 -22.81 5.19
CA ASP A 81 -8.04 -22.91 4.33
C ASP A 81 -6.77 -23.11 5.17
N ARG A 82 -6.02 -24.14 4.80
CA ARG A 82 -4.77 -24.57 5.45
C ARG A 82 -3.53 -24.14 4.67
N SER A 83 -3.68 -23.46 3.53
CA SER A 83 -2.58 -22.83 2.80
C SER A 83 -1.84 -21.85 3.71
N ALA A 84 -0.59 -21.50 3.36
CA ALA A 84 0.20 -20.55 4.16
C ALA A 84 -0.58 -19.25 4.42
N ASP A 85 -1.24 -18.73 3.38
CA ASP A 85 -2.04 -17.50 3.39
C ASP A 85 -3.48 -17.70 3.88
N GLY A 86 -3.89 -18.94 4.16
CA GLY A 86 -5.25 -19.32 4.53
C GLY A 86 -5.74 -18.81 5.89
N ALA A 87 -4.86 -18.20 6.69
CA ALA A 87 -5.23 -17.64 8.00
C ALA A 87 -6.22 -16.47 7.86
N VAL A 88 -5.95 -15.54 6.95
CA VAL A 88 -6.80 -14.38 6.67
C VAL A 88 -6.72 -14.07 5.19
N GLN A 89 -7.86 -14.02 4.51
CA GLN A 89 -7.96 -13.63 3.10
C GLN A 89 -8.97 -12.52 2.95
N GLY A 90 -8.53 -11.38 2.41
CA GLY A 90 -9.38 -10.22 2.18
C GLY A 90 -9.67 -10.01 0.70
N HIS A 91 -10.83 -9.43 0.40
CA HIS A 91 -11.21 -9.00 -0.92
C HIS A 91 -12.17 -7.80 -0.85
N CYS A 92 -12.16 -6.93 -1.87
CA CYS A 92 -13.08 -5.81 -2.01
C CYS A 92 -13.85 -5.95 -3.34
N PRO A 93 -14.99 -6.65 -3.36
CA PRO A 93 -15.68 -7.02 -4.59
C PRO A 93 -16.35 -5.86 -5.31
N SER A 94 -16.70 -4.81 -4.58
CA SER A 94 -17.43 -3.65 -5.08
C SER A 94 -17.15 -2.41 -4.23
N PRO A 95 -17.52 -1.19 -4.69
CA PRO A 95 -17.49 -0.01 -3.85
C PRO A 95 -18.25 -0.22 -2.54
N GLY A 96 -17.69 0.24 -1.42
CA GLY A 96 -18.32 0.19 -0.11
C GLY A 96 -18.38 -1.19 0.55
N VAL A 97 -17.78 -2.24 -0.02
CA VAL A 97 -17.81 -3.59 0.57
C VAL A 97 -16.39 -4.14 0.73
N VAL A 98 -16.07 -4.57 1.94
CA VAL A 98 -14.85 -5.31 2.28
C VAL A 98 -15.26 -6.67 2.84
N GLU A 99 -14.78 -7.75 2.23
CA GLU A 99 -14.96 -9.11 2.72
C GLU A 99 -13.65 -9.65 3.28
N VAL A 100 -13.70 -10.25 4.47
CA VAL A 100 -12.54 -10.94 5.06
C VAL A 100 -12.95 -12.32 5.53
N ALA A 101 -12.29 -13.33 4.97
CA ALA A 101 -12.38 -14.71 5.39
C ALA A 101 -11.28 -15.01 6.42
N VAL A 102 -11.66 -15.58 7.55
CA VAL A 102 -10.76 -15.84 8.68
C VAL A 102 -10.78 -17.33 9.02
N ASN A 103 -9.61 -17.92 9.20
CA ASN A 103 -9.46 -19.23 9.81
C ASN A 103 -9.37 -19.06 11.34
N PRO A 104 -10.43 -19.39 12.11
CA PRO A 104 -10.47 -19.13 13.56
C PRO A 104 -9.37 -19.85 14.32
N ALA A 105 -8.95 -21.04 13.86
CA ALA A 105 -7.91 -21.84 14.51
C ALA A 105 -6.49 -21.27 14.31
N ARG A 106 -6.33 -20.33 13.38
CA ARG A 106 -5.06 -19.67 13.05
C ARG A 106 -5.15 -18.15 13.17
N PHE A 107 -6.19 -17.66 13.83
CA PHE A 107 -6.44 -16.24 13.94
C PHE A 107 -5.35 -15.57 14.79
N ALA A 108 -4.79 -14.50 14.25
CA ALA A 108 -3.88 -13.62 14.96
C ALA A 108 -4.34 -12.17 14.72
N PRO A 109 -4.62 -11.38 15.77
CA PRO A 109 -5.13 -10.01 15.64
C PRO A 109 -4.26 -9.14 14.73
N ASP A 110 -2.93 -9.22 14.85
CA ASP A 110 -2.00 -8.40 14.06
C ASP A 110 -2.03 -8.77 12.58
N ALA A 111 -2.05 -10.07 12.27
CA ALA A 111 -2.14 -10.55 10.89
C ALA A 111 -3.48 -10.17 10.25
N PHE A 112 -4.58 -10.25 11.02
CA PHE A 112 -5.89 -9.79 10.59
C PHE A 112 -5.92 -8.29 10.36
N GLY A 113 -5.43 -7.49 11.30
CA GLY A 113 -5.40 -6.03 11.19
C GLY A 113 -4.59 -5.59 9.97
N ARG A 114 -3.45 -6.24 9.72
CA ARG A 114 -2.63 -6.03 8.52
C ARG A 114 -3.35 -6.35 7.23
N ALA A 115 -4.00 -7.52 7.14
CA ALA A 115 -4.80 -7.88 5.99
C ALA A 115 -5.97 -6.92 5.75
N LEU A 116 -6.65 -6.49 6.83
CA LEU A 116 -7.77 -5.54 6.74
C LEU A 116 -7.30 -4.17 6.27
N VAL A 117 -6.18 -3.63 6.79
CA VAL A 117 -5.61 -2.37 6.29
C VAL A 117 -5.29 -2.44 4.80
N ARG A 118 -4.76 -3.58 4.32
CA ARG A 118 -4.55 -3.79 2.89
C ARG A 118 -5.86 -3.68 2.10
N GLN A 119 -6.95 -4.28 2.60
CA GLN A 119 -8.26 -4.16 1.97
C GLN A 119 -8.81 -2.73 2.01
N LEU A 120 -8.56 -1.97 3.08
CA LEU A 120 -8.97 -0.57 3.14
C LEU A 120 -8.31 0.30 2.06
N ALA A 121 -7.09 -0.04 1.62
CA ALA A 121 -6.48 0.61 0.47
C ALA A 121 -7.24 0.33 -0.84
N HIS A 122 -7.70 -0.91 -1.04
CA HIS A 122 -8.54 -1.26 -2.18
C HIS A 122 -9.93 -0.59 -2.09
N LEU A 123 -10.50 -0.51 -0.89
CA LEU A 123 -11.75 0.22 -0.62
C LEU A 123 -11.63 1.69 -1.03
N LEU A 124 -10.57 2.39 -0.59
CA LEU A 124 -10.32 3.78 -0.99
C LEU A 124 -10.28 3.94 -2.51
N ARG A 125 -9.58 3.01 -3.18
CA ARG A 125 -9.37 3.05 -4.62
C ARG A 125 -10.65 2.82 -5.43
N TRP A 126 -11.68 2.21 -4.86
CA TRP A 126 -13.00 2.07 -5.50
C TRP A 126 -13.70 3.41 -5.76
N SER A 127 -13.31 4.49 -5.08
CA SER A 127 -13.79 5.86 -5.40
C SER A 127 -13.10 6.47 -6.63
N GLY A 128 -12.18 5.74 -7.28
CA GLY A 128 -11.48 6.15 -8.48
C GLY A 128 -11.44 4.98 -9.49
N PRO A 129 -10.26 4.49 -9.89
CA PRO A 129 -10.14 3.45 -10.91
C PRO A 129 -10.56 2.04 -10.44
N GLY A 130 -10.83 1.84 -9.14
CA GLY A 130 -11.06 0.53 -8.56
C GLY A 130 -9.82 -0.37 -8.62
N TYR A 131 -10.01 -1.68 -8.46
CA TYR A 131 -8.90 -2.64 -8.53
C TYR A 131 -8.14 -2.60 -9.86
N GLY A 132 -8.81 -2.21 -10.95
CA GLY A 132 -8.25 -2.18 -12.29
C GLY A 132 -8.80 -3.27 -13.19
N ARG A 133 -8.71 -3.05 -14.50
CA ARG A 133 -9.09 -4.01 -15.54
C ARG A 133 -7.89 -4.50 -16.34
N SER A 134 -6.75 -3.83 -16.24
CA SER A 134 -5.49 -4.19 -16.89
C SER A 134 -4.43 -4.63 -15.89
N LEU A 135 -3.38 -5.31 -16.38
CA LEU A 135 -2.24 -5.70 -15.55
C LEU A 135 -1.63 -4.50 -14.83
N GLY A 136 -1.38 -3.39 -15.54
CA GLY A 136 -0.79 -2.18 -14.97
C GLY A 136 -1.62 -1.61 -13.83
N GLU A 137 -2.95 -1.58 -13.98
CA GLU A 137 -3.84 -1.12 -12.93
C GLU A 137 -3.82 -2.05 -11.72
N ALA A 138 -3.84 -3.37 -11.93
CA ALA A 138 -3.76 -4.34 -10.83
C ALA A 138 -2.42 -4.27 -10.08
N LEU A 139 -1.30 -4.13 -10.79
CA LEU A 139 0.02 -3.94 -10.17
C LEU A 139 0.05 -2.68 -9.30
N VAL A 140 -0.49 -1.56 -9.80
CA VAL A 140 -0.58 -0.31 -9.03
C VAL A 140 -1.51 -0.48 -7.83
N SER A 141 -2.66 -1.13 -7.99
CA SER A 141 -3.59 -1.40 -6.89
C SER A 141 -2.96 -2.21 -5.76
N GLU A 142 -2.24 -3.29 -6.09
CA GLU A 142 -1.53 -4.11 -5.10
C GLU A 142 -0.35 -3.38 -4.48
N GLY A 143 0.41 -2.64 -5.29
CA GLY A 143 1.54 -1.85 -4.81
C GLY A 143 1.11 -0.78 -3.81
N LEU A 144 0.06 -0.01 -4.15
CA LEU A 144 -0.49 1.01 -3.26
C LEU A 144 -1.04 0.39 -1.98
N ALA A 145 -1.69 -0.78 -2.08
CA ALA A 145 -2.18 -1.48 -0.90
C ALA A 145 -1.05 -1.92 0.05
N GLY A 146 0.03 -2.49 -0.48
CA GLY A 146 1.21 -2.85 0.31
C GLY A 146 1.89 -1.63 0.96
N HIS A 147 2.03 -0.52 0.24
CA HIS A 147 2.59 0.72 0.80
C HIS A 147 1.67 1.40 1.82
N PHE A 148 0.35 1.31 1.64
CA PHE A 148 -0.62 1.82 2.62
C PHE A 148 -0.53 1.04 3.94
N VAL A 149 -0.33 -0.28 3.86
CA VAL A 149 -0.05 -1.10 5.05
C VAL A 149 1.19 -0.59 5.79
N LEU A 150 2.29 -0.31 5.09
CA LEU A 150 3.50 0.25 5.71
C LEU A 150 3.26 1.65 6.29
N GLN A 151 2.50 2.49 5.60
CA GLN A 151 2.17 3.84 6.05
C GLN A 151 1.36 3.82 7.37
N VAL A 152 0.40 2.92 7.50
CA VAL A 152 -0.50 2.83 8.67
C VAL A 152 0.11 2.00 9.81
N LEU A 153 0.80 0.91 9.46
CA LEU A 153 1.27 -0.09 10.42
C LEU A 153 2.77 -0.04 10.71
N GLY A 154 3.56 0.58 9.84
CA GLY A 154 5.02 0.47 9.85
C GLY A 154 5.50 -0.96 9.61
N GLY A 155 6.72 -1.23 10.04
CA GLY A 155 7.32 -2.57 9.97
C GLY A 155 7.81 -2.94 8.57
N GLN A 156 7.87 -4.25 8.32
CA GLN A 156 8.36 -4.81 7.06
C GLN A 156 7.23 -5.00 6.04
N PRO A 157 7.55 -5.02 4.73
CA PRO A 157 6.60 -5.41 3.68
C PRO A 157 6.02 -6.81 3.95
N ASP A 158 4.82 -7.06 3.43
CA ASP A 158 4.22 -8.39 3.47
C ASP A 158 5.10 -9.38 2.70
N ALA A 159 5.09 -10.66 3.09
CA ALA A 159 5.94 -11.69 2.46
C ALA A 159 5.73 -11.77 0.94
N THR A 160 4.51 -11.53 0.46
CA THR A 160 4.15 -11.49 -0.96
C THR A 160 4.72 -10.27 -1.69
N ASP A 161 4.81 -9.12 -1.02
CA ASP A 161 5.40 -7.89 -1.57
C ASP A 161 6.94 -7.96 -1.60
N ALA A 162 7.54 -8.75 -0.71
CA ALA A 162 8.99 -8.97 -0.62
C ALA A 162 9.53 -10.06 -1.57
N VAL A 163 8.67 -10.74 -2.34
CA VAL A 163 9.09 -11.80 -3.26
C VAL A 163 10.00 -11.26 -4.35
N ARG A 164 11.23 -11.77 -4.50
CA ARG A 164 12.06 -11.39 -5.65
C ARG A 164 11.43 -11.87 -6.97
N PRO A 165 11.04 -10.96 -7.90
CA PRO A 165 10.49 -11.34 -9.18
C PRO A 165 11.48 -12.18 -10.01
N ALA A 166 10.95 -13.06 -10.87
CA ALA A 166 11.79 -13.80 -11.81
C ALA A 166 12.46 -12.84 -12.83
N GLN A 167 13.59 -13.27 -13.38
CA GLN A 167 14.28 -12.51 -14.42
C GLN A 167 13.36 -12.25 -15.62
N GLY A 168 13.38 -11.03 -16.14
CA GLY A 168 12.54 -10.61 -17.25
C GLY A 168 11.07 -10.30 -16.90
N ALA A 169 10.61 -10.55 -15.66
CA ALA A 169 9.23 -10.29 -15.26
C ALA A 169 8.84 -8.81 -15.41
N MET A 170 9.77 -7.87 -15.17
CA MET A 170 9.52 -6.44 -15.42
C MET A 170 9.26 -6.13 -16.89
N ARG A 171 10.06 -6.71 -17.79
CA ARG A 171 9.91 -6.54 -19.24
C ARG A 171 8.59 -7.14 -19.72
N GLN A 172 8.23 -8.32 -19.21
CA GLN A 172 6.92 -8.92 -19.46
C GLN A 172 5.78 -8.01 -18.98
N ALA A 173 5.86 -7.47 -17.76
CA ALA A 173 4.86 -6.57 -17.21
C ALA A 173 4.72 -5.27 -18.03
N MET A 174 5.81 -4.73 -18.58
CA MET A 174 5.75 -3.57 -19.48
C MET A 174 5.01 -3.88 -20.79
N ASN A 175 5.21 -5.08 -21.34
CA ASN A 175 4.57 -5.53 -22.58
C ASN A 175 3.09 -5.83 -22.37
N GLU A 176 2.74 -6.39 -21.22
CA GLU A 176 1.36 -6.72 -20.84
C GLU A 176 0.62 -5.57 -20.14
N TRP A 177 1.27 -4.41 -19.92
CA TRP A 177 0.77 -3.32 -19.07
C TRP A 177 -0.70 -2.94 -19.29
N ALA A 178 -1.10 -2.75 -20.55
CA ALA A 178 -2.45 -2.32 -20.92
C ALA A 178 -3.40 -3.49 -21.25
N ARG A 179 -2.94 -4.74 -21.16
CA ARG A 179 -3.75 -5.91 -21.46
C ARG A 179 -4.83 -6.07 -20.40
N GLN A 180 -6.08 -6.16 -20.84
CA GLN A 180 -7.23 -6.42 -19.98
C GLN A 180 -7.55 -7.90 -19.83
N ASP A 181 -7.01 -8.73 -20.72
CA ASP A 181 -7.14 -10.19 -20.74
C ASP A 181 -5.94 -10.91 -20.11
N TYR A 182 -5.17 -10.20 -19.26
CA TYR A 182 -4.01 -10.77 -18.59
C TYR A 182 -4.43 -11.89 -17.61
N ASP A 183 -3.57 -12.90 -17.43
CA ASP A 183 -3.83 -13.99 -16.49
C ASP A 183 -3.49 -13.53 -15.06
N HIS A 184 -4.51 -13.08 -14.31
CA HIS A 184 -4.36 -12.65 -12.91
C HIS A 184 -3.77 -13.76 -12.03
N GLY A 185 -4.24 -15.00 -12.20
CA GLY A 185 -3.74 -16.16 -11.48
C GLY A 185 -2.25 -16.41 -11.74
N ARG A 186 -1.79 -16.22 -12.97
CA ARG A 186 -0.36 -16.32 -13.33
C ARG A 186 0.49 -15.26 -12.62
N TRP A 187 0.06 -14.00 -12.65
CA TRP A 187 0.83 -12.88 -12.10
C TRP A 187 0.87 -12.87 -10.57
N PHE A 188 -0.28 -13.08 -9.92
CA PHE A 188 -0.41 -12.92 -8.46
C PHE A 188 -0.38 -14.28 -7.73
N GLY A 189 -1.09 -15.27 -8.26
CA GLY A 189 -1.11 -16.63 -7.71
C GLY A 189 0.13 -17.47 -7.99
N GLY A 190 0.90 -17.11 -9.04
CA GLY A 190 2.08 -17.83 -9.50
C GLY A 190 1.72 -19.05 -10.34
N LYS A 191 2.15 -19.07 -11.60
CA LYS A 191 1.95 -20.18 -12.53
C LYS A 191 3.03 -20.15 -13.61
N GLY A 192 3.51 -21.33 -14.01
CA GLY A 192 4.48 -21.47 -15.09
C GLY A 192 5.81 -20.79 -14.76
N ASP A 193 6.14 -19.73 -15.49
CA ASP A 193 7.39 -18.98 -15.38
C ASP A 193 7.42 -17.95 -14.23
N LEU A 194 6.26 -17.65 -13.64
CA LEU A 194 6.15 -16.66 -12.56
C LEU A 194 5.97 -17.32 -11.18
N ARG A 195 6.73 -16.82 -10.21
CA ARG A 195 6.58 -17.20 -8.78
C ARG A 195 5.31 -16.58 -8.21
N ARG A 196 4.69 -17.24 -7.23
CA ARG A 196 3.60 -16.67 -6.43
C ARG A 196 4.05 -15.33 -5.83
N GLY A 197 3.21 -14.30 -5.89
CA GLY A 197 3.53 -12.96 -5.41
C GLY A 197 4.38 -12.11 -6.38
N THR A 198 4.67 -12.58 -7.60
CA THR A 198 5.42 -11.78 -8.58
C THR A 198 4.72 -10.44 -8.86
N GLY A 199 3.41 -10.46 -9.08
CA GLY A 199 2.62 -9.24 -9.29
C GLY A 199 2.62 -8.32 -8.06
N ASN A 200 2.45 -8.87 -6.86
CA ASN A 200 2.50 -8.10 -5.61
C ASN A 200 3.84 -7.39 -5.44
N SER A 201 4.95 -8.12 -5.58
CA SER A 201 6.27 -7.51 -5.43
C SER A 201 6.61 -6.51 -6.52
N LEU A 202 6.24 -6.78 -7.78
CA LEU A 202 6.42 -5.81 -8.85
C LEU A 202 5.62 -4.53 -8.58
N GLY A 203 4.36 -4.64 -8.16
CA GLY A 203 3.56 -3.50 -7.72
C GLY A 203 4.20 -2.74 -6.56
N HIS A 204 4.71 -3.45 -5.56
CA HIS A 204 5.37 -2.85 -4.41
C HIS A 204 6.64 -2.08 -4.80
N ARG A 205 7.51 -2.67 -5.63
CA ARG A 205 8.74 -2.02 -6.15
C ARG A 205 8.39 -0.82 -7.03
N LEU A 206 7.38 -0.95 -7.89
CA LEU A 206 6.88 0.10 -8.77
C LEU A 206 6.44 1.34 -8.01
N VAL A 207 5.63 1.15 -6.96
CA VAL A 207 5.14 2.26 -6.13
C VAL A 207 6.27 2.85 -5.31
N ALA A 208 7.18 2.04 -4.76
CA ALA A 208 8.36 2.54 -4.05
C ALA A 208 9.23 3.45 -4.95
N GLU A 209 9.50 3.02 -6.18
CA GLU A 209 10.25 3.78 -7.17
C GLU A 209 9.54 5.10 -7.53
N HIS A 210 8.21 5.09 -7.63
CA HIS A 210 7.42 6.30 -7.85
C HIS A 210 7.54 7.27 -6.67
N LEU A 211 7.34 6.80 -5.44
CA LEU A 211 7.41 7.61 -4.22
C LEU A 211 8.80 8.21 -3.99
N ALA A 212 9.87 7.48 -4.33
CA ALA A 212 11.24 7.99 -4.25
C ALA A 212 11.48 9.24 -5.14
N HIS A 213 10.69 9.39 -6.21
CA HIS A 213 10.76 10.53 -7.13
C HIS A 213 9.71 11.61 -6.86
N HIS A 214 8.76 11.34 -5.94
CA HIS A 214 7.68 12.25 -5.58
C HIS A 214 7.56 12.29 -4.04
N PRO A 215 8.50 12.96 -3.35
CA PRO A 215 8.61 12.88 -1.89
C PRO A 215 7.43 13.47 -1.11
N ASN A 216 6.55 14.20 -1.78
CA ASN A 216 5.32 14.75 -1.19
C ASN A 216 4.13 13.78 -1.32
N ASP A 217 4.26 12.70 -2.07
CA ASP A 217 3.23 11.70 -2.25
C ASP A 217 3.33 10.60 -1.19
N ASN A 218 2.20 9.93 -0.95
CA ASN A 218 2.14 8.70 -0.17
C ASN A 218 1.01 7.80 -0.69
N ALA A 219 0.91 6.57 -0.19
CA ALA A 219 -0.05 5.60 -0.69
C ALA A 219 -1.50 6.05 -0.51
N ALA A 220 -1.82 6.74 0.60
CA ALA A 220 -3.16 7.29 0.84
C ALA A 220 -3.52 8.38 -0.18
N LEU A 221 -2.61 9.32 -0.44
CA LEU A 221 -2.83 10.40 -1.43
C LEU A 221 -2.98 9.85 -2.85
N LEU A 222 -2.23 8.81 -3.19
CA LEU A 222 -2.24 8.18 -4.50
C LEU A 222 -3.34 7.11 -4.68
N ALA A 223 -4.20 6.89 -3.67
CA ALA A 223 -5.21 5.83 -3.71
C ALA A 223 -6.12 5.92 -4.96
N LEU A 224 -6.43 7.14 -5.41
CA LEU A 224 -7.29 7.39 -6.58
C LEU A 224 -6.51 7.59 -7.89
N ALA A 225 -5.18 7.53 -7.86
CA ALA A 225 -4.36 7.80 -9.04
C ALA A 225 -4.55 6.71 -10.12
N PRO A 226 -4.68 7.09 -11.41
CA PRO A 226 -4.68 6.12 -12.50
C PRO A 226 -3.31 5.43 -12.60
N ALA A 227 -3.22 4.34 -13.36
CA ALA A 227 -1.99 3.58 -13.45
C ALA A 227 -0.89 4.27 -14.29
N ASP A 228 -1.28 5.07 -15.29
CA ASP A 228 -0.34 5.62 -16.29
C ASP A 228 0.88 6.36 -15.73
N PRO A 229 0.77 7.22 -14.69
CA PRO A 229 1.92 7.88 -14.07
C PRO A 229 2.96 6.90 -13.49
N PHE A 230 2.54 5.71 -13.06
CA PHE A 230 3.44 4.69 -12.51
C PHE A 230 4.23 3.98 -13.60
N ARG A 231 3.76 3.96 -14.84
CA ARG A 231 4.44 3.24 -15.94
C ARG A 231 5.88 3.71 -16.14
N GLN A 232 6.18 4.98 -15.88
CA GLN A 232 7.54 5.51 -15.97
C GLN A 232 8.47 4.90 -14.91
N ALA A 233 7.97 4.65 -13.70
CA ALA A 233 8.74 3.99 -12.65
C ALA A 233 9.07 2.53 -13.06
N LEU A 234 8.12 1.80 -13.67
CA LEU A 234 8.39 0.46 -14.19
C LEU A 234 9.51 0.46 -15.24
N ARG A 235 9.53 1.46 -16.12
CA ARG A 235 10.59 1.60 -17.15
C ARG A 235 11.97 1.82 -16.52
N ARG A 236 12.07 2.65 -15.47
CA ARG A 236 13.33 2.87 -14.75
C ARG A 236 13.84 1.59 -14.10
N LEU A 237 12.94 0.84 -13.44
CA LEU A 237 13.28 -0.45 -12.83
C LEU A 237 13.72 -1.48 -13.87
N ALA A 238 13.05 -1.57 -15.02
CA ALA A 238 13.43 -2.49 -16.08
C ALA A 238 14.79 -2.13 -16.71
N ALA A 239 15.12 -0.83 -16.81
CA ALA A 239 16.40 -0.36 -17.32
C ALA A 239 17.56 -0.68 -16.34
N SER A 240 17.33 -0.55 -15.03
CA SER A 240 18.36 -0.87 -14.03
C SER A 240 18.62 -2.38 -13.92
N GLU A 241 17.59 -3.23 -14.09
CA GLU A 241 17.79 -4.68 -14.20
C GLU A 241 18.65 -5.06 -15.42
N GLY A 242 18.48 -4.39 -16.55
CA GLY A 242 19.29 -4.62 -17.75
C GLY A 242 20.71 -4.04 -17.71
N GLN A 243 20.99 -3.05 -16.85
CA GLN A 243 22.35 -2.51 -16.65
C GLN A 243 23.17 -3.37 -15.68
N ALA A 244 22.53 -3.99 -14.70
CA ALA A 244 23.15 -5.05 -13.88
C ALA A 244 23.51 -6.30 -14.70
N GLU A 245 23.11 -6.34 -15.97
CA GLU A 245 23.34 -7.41 -16.96
C GLU A 245 24.54 -7.11 -17.90
N GLY A 246 25.20 -5.94 -17.79
CA GLY A 246 26.37 -5.59 -18.59
C GLY A 246 27.58 -6.52 -18.36
N PRO A 247 28.49 -6.68 -19.34
CA PRO A 247 29.58 -7.66 -19.24
C PRO A 247 30.45 -7.39 -18.01
N ALA A 248 30.82 -8.46 -17.31
CA ALA A 248 31.80 -8.40 -16.24
C ALA A 248 33.07 -7.70 -16.74
N PRO A 249 33.72 -6.83 -15.95
CA PRO A 249 34.95 -6.19 -16.37
C PRO A 249 35.97 -7.27 -16.77
N ASP A 250 36.48 -7.17 -17.99
CA ASP A 250 37.48 -8.08 -18.54
C ASP A 250 38.60 -8.27 -17.52
N ALA A 251 38.75 -9.52 -17.06
CA ALA A 251 39.91 -9.90 -16.25
C ALA A 251 41.16 -9.64 -17.10
N PRO A 252 42.18 -8.94 -16.56
CA PRO A 252 43.38 -8.67 -17.32
C PRO A 252 44.04 -10.00 -17.74
N PRO A 253 44.59 -10.09 -18.96
CA PRO A 253 45.21 -11.31 -19.44
C PRO A 253 46.33 -11.73 -18.49
N SER A 254 46.31 -13.00 -18.09
CA SER A 254 47.41 -13.66 -17.40
C SER A 254 48.65 -13.59 -18.29
N GLU A 255 49.61 -12.75 -17.93
CA GLU A 255 50.96 -12.83 -18.50
C GLU A 255 51.56 -14.20 -18.16
N ALA A 256 52.10 -14.85 -19.19
CA ALA A 256 52.80 -16.13 -19.13
C ALA A 256 54.31 -15.91 -19.08
#